data_AF-A0A924C3R3-F1
#
_entry.id   AF-A0A924C3R3-F1
#
_cell.length_a   1.000
_cell.length_b   1.000
_cell.length_c   1.000
_cell.angle_alpha   90.00
_cell.angle_beta   90.00
_cell.angle_gamma   90.00
#
_symmetry.space_group_name_H-M   'P 1'
#
loop_
_entity.id
_entity.type
_entity.pdbx_description
1 polymer ?
#
loop_
_entity_poly.entity_id
_entity_poly.type
_entity_poly.pdbx_seq_one_letter_code
_entity_poly.pdbx_strand_id
1 'polypeptide(L)'
;MVLSMRIAVGLVGLLNMLLGLGFLLRPVEVAARFALLPIGTQGLATIRADFPAFFLTGAVFALLGAWRGDAKPLLVPLVLLSIALTGRCFSIATDGMVSTTLPPMAAEALMIAFILLARRAFLNATV
;
A
#
# COMPACT_ATOMS: atom_id res chain seq x y z
N MET A 1 -3.68 -21.15 -11.30
CA MET A 1 -3.96 -19.70 -11.38
C MET A 1 -4.29 -19.08 -10.01
N VAL A 2 -5.19 -19.67 -9.22
CA VAL A 2 -5.60 -19.11 -7.91
C VAL A 2 -4.44 -19.04 -6.89
N LEU A 3 -3.59 -20.08 -6.80
CA LEU A 3 -2.45 -20.08 -5.87
C LEU A 3 -1.45 -18.96 -6.18
N SER A 4 -1.09 -18.76 -7.45
CA SER A 4 -0.17 -17.69 -7.88
C SER A 4 -0.69 -16.30 -7.47
N MET A 5 -2.00 -16.08 -7.57
CA MET A 5 -2.63 -14.82 -7.17
C MET A 5 -2.66 -14.64 -5.64
N ARG A 6 -2.88 -15.71 -4.88
CA ARG A 6 -2.76 -15.69 -3.41
C ARG A 6 -1.34 -15.33 -2.98
N ILE A 7 -0.32 -15.90 -3.64
CA ILE A 7 1.09 -15.56 -3.37
C ILE A 7 1.36 -14.10 -3.72
N ALA A 8 0.95 -13.64 -4.91
CA ALA A 8 1.19 -12.26 -5.35
C ALA A 8 0.61 -11.23 -4.38
N VAL A 9 -0.67 -11.38 -3.99
CA VAL A 9 -1.30 -10.46 -3.02
C VAL A 9 -0.77 -10.67 -1.61
N GLY A 10 -0.38 -11.89 -1.24
CA GLY A 10 0.31 -12.16 0.01
C GLY A 10 1.61 -11.36 0.13
N LEU A 11 2.41 -11.31 -0.95
CA LEU A 11 3.64 -10.50 -1.01
C LEU A 11 3.34 -9.00 -0.91
N VAL A 12 2.28 -8.52 -1.57
CA VAL A 12 1.82 -7.13 -1.40
C VAL A 12 1.46 -6.85 0.06
N GLY A 13 0.71 -7.76 0.70
CA GLY A 13 0.35 -7.65 2.11
C GLY A 13 1.56 -7.63 3.04
N LEU A 14 2.54 -8.52 2.82
CA LEU A 14 3.78 -8.57 3.59
C LEU A 14 4.62 -7.29 3.41
N LEU A 15 4.75 -6.78 2.19
CA LEU A 15 5.46 -5.54 1.92
C LEU A 15 4.84 -4.37 2.70
N ASN A 16 3.50 -4.23 2.62
CA ASN A 16 2.77 -3.20 3.36
C ASN A 16 2.92 -3.41 4.88
N MET A 17 2.95 -4.66 5.36
CA MET A 17 3.17 -4.95 6.78
C MET A 17 4.54 -4.46 7.25
N LEU A 18 5.59 -4.74 6.47
CA LEU A 18 6.95 -4.28 6.78
C LEU A 18 7.05 -2.75 6.77
N LEU A 19 6.41 -2.07 5.83
CA LEU A 19 6.35 -0.61 5.79
C LEU A 19 5.62 -0.04 7.01
N GLY A 20 4.43 -0.57 7.33
CA GLY A 20 3.64 -0.11 8.48
C GLY A 20 4.35 -0.33 9.82
N LEU A 21 4.97 -1.50 10.02
CA LEU A 21 5.78 -1.76 11.21
C LEU A 21 7.04 -0.88 11.22
N GLY A 22 7.64 -0.62 10.06
CA GLY A 22 8.77 0.29 9.91
C GLY A 22 8.43 1.71 10.35
N PHE A 23 7.30 2.26 9.90
CA PHE A 23 6.84 3.58 10.35
C PHE A 23 6.50 3.64 11.83
N LEU A 24 6.04 2.54 12.43
CA LEU A 24 5.72 2.48 13.86
C LEU A 24 6.98 2.44 14.73
N LEU A 25 7.92 1.57 14.39
CA LEU A 25 9.11 1.23 15.19
C LEU A 25 10.31 2.13 14.88
N ARG A 26 10.47 2.52 13.62
CA ARG A 26 11.63 3.25 13.06
C ARG A 26 11.16 4.48 12.23
N PRO A 27 10.34 5.38 12.81
CA PRO A 27 9.62 6.41 12.05
C PRO A 27 10.53 7.33 11.25
N VAL A 28 11.64 7.80 11.82
CA VAL A 28 12.54 8.77 11.18
C VAL A 28 13.21 8.18 9.94
N GLU A 29 13.75 6.97 10.07
CA GLU A 29 14.53 6.32 9.00
C GLU A 29 13.65 5.89 7.83
N VAL A 30 12.44 5.42 8.13
CA VAL A 30 11.47 5.03 7.09
C VAL A 30 10.88 6.28 6.44
N ALA A 31 10.49 7.30 7.21
CA ALA A 31 9.97 8.57 6.67
C ALA A 31 10.97 9.27 5.74
N ALA A 32 12.27 9.22 6.04
CA ALA A 32 13.30 9.77 5.17
C ALA A 32 13.28 9.14 3.76
N ARG A 33 12.95 7.85 3.64
CA ARG A 33 12.80 7.16 2.34
C ARG A 33 11.58 7.63 1.54
N PHE A 34 10.63 8.24 2.23
CA PHE A 34 9.43 8.88 1.64
C PHE A 34 9.61 10.39 1.48
N ALA A 35 10.83 10.92 1.66
CA ALA A 35 11.14 12.36 1.63
C ALA A 35 10.35 13.17 2.68
N LEU A 36 10.12 12.59 3.86
CA LEU A 36 9.40 13.20 4.97
C LEU A 36 10.32 13.46 6.16
N LEU A 37 10.14 14.61 6.81
CA LEU A 37 10.80 14.97 8.06
C LEU A 37 9.76 15.31 9.13
N PRO A 38 9.85 14.75 10.35
CA PRO A 38 8.94 15.10 11.44
C PRO A 38 9.23 16.49 12.00
N ILE A 39 8.17 17.24 12.31
CA ILE A 39 8.27 18.48 13.09
C ILE A 39 8.06 18.14 14.57
N GLY A 40 9.15 18.04 15.32
CA GLY A 40 9.14 17.75 16.76
C GLY A 40 8.49 16.39 17.11
N THR A 41 8.08 16.27 18.38
CA THR A 41 7.43 15.05 18.89
C THR A 41 6.06 14.82 18.27
N GLN A 42 5.34 15.89 17.91
CA GLN A 42 4.04 15.80 17.25
C GLN A 42 4.16 15.19 15.85
N GLY A 43 5.15 15.61 15.04
CA GLY A 43 5.39 15.00 13.73
C GLY A 43 5.73 13.51 13.81
N LEU A 44 6.46 13.10 14.85
CA LEU A 44 6.70 11.67 15.12
C LEU A 44 5.41 10.92 15.45
N ALA A 45 4.51 11.52 16.24
CA ALA A 45 3.21 10.93 16.56
C ALA A 45 2.35 10.76 15.30
N THR A 46 2.28 11.77 14.44
CA THR A 46 1.58 11.71 13.14
C THR A 46 2.14 10.59 12.25
N ILE A 47 3.48 10.49 12.13
CA ILE A 47 4.10 9.41 11.35
C ILE A 47 3.74 8.03 11.91
N ARG A 48 3.76 7.85 13.24
CA ARG A 48 3.41 6.57 13.88
C ARG A 48 1.92 6.23 13.85
N ALA A 49 1.06 7.22 13.66
CA ALA A 49 -0.37 7.00 13.54
C ALA A 49 -0.76 6.73 12.09
N ASP A 50 -0.54 7.70 11.21
CA ASP A 50 -1.21 7.76 9.91
C ASP A 50 -0.59 6.80 8.90
N PHE A 51 0.74 6.69 8.88
CA PHE A 51 1.42 5.78 7.96
C PHE A 51 1.18 4.31 8.33
N PRO A 52 1.32 3.88 9.60
CA PRO A 52 0.92 2.54 10.01
C PRO A 52 -0.57 2.30 9.79
N ALA A 53 -1.45 3.26 10.03
CA ALA A 53 -2.87 3.10 9.74
C ALA A 53 -3.11 2.78 8.25
N PHE A 54 -2.46 3.49 7.33
CA PHE A 54 -2.55 3.20 5.90
C PHE A 54 -1.96 1.82 5.55
N PHE A 55 -0.69 1.59 5.89
CA PHE A 55 0.06 0.41 5.46
C PHE A 55 -0.39 -0.87 6.17
N LEU A 56 -0.63 -0.85 7.49
CA LEU A 56 -1.08 -2.03 8.23
C LEU A 56 -2.52 -2.40 7.88
N THR A 57 -3.40 -1.43 7.63
CA THR A 57 -4.76 -1.73 7.15
C THR A 57 -4.68 -2.39 5.77
N GLY A 58 -3.91 -1.83 4.83
CA GLY A 58 -3.68 -2.45 3.54
C GLY A 58 -3.12 -3.88 3.67
N ALA A 59 -2.15 -4.08 4.57
CA ALA A 59 -1.54 -5.37 4.84
C ALA A 59 -2.54 -6.41 5.37
N VAL A 60 -3.29 -6.08 6.43
CA VAL A 60 -4.23 -7.01 7.06
C VAL A 60 -5.26 -7.50 6.05
N PHE A 61 -5.85 -6.59 5.28
CA PHE A 61 -6.90 -6.95 4.31
C PHE A 61 -6.35 -7.66 3.06
N ALA A 62 -5.14 -7.32 2.60
CA ALA A 62 -4.47 -8.07 1.53
C ALA A 62 -4.13 -9.49 1.98
N LEU A 63 -3.54 -9.67 3.17
CA LEU A 63 -3.22 -10.98 3.73
C LEU A 63 -4.48 -11.80 4.00
N LEU A 64 -5.56 -11.17 4.47
CA LEU A 64 -6.86 -11.83 4.68
C LEU A 64 -7.44 -12.35 3.36
N GLY A 65 -7.42 -11.52 2.30
CA GLY A 65 -7.86 -11.92 0.96
C GLY A 65 -6.99 -13.03 0.37
N ALA A 66 -5.67 -12.95 0.55
CA ALA A 66 -4.73 -14.00 0.13
C ALA A 66 -4.95 -15.32 0.90
N TRP A 67 -5.15 -15.26 2.21
CA TRP A 67 -5.38 -16.45 3.04
C TRP A 67 -6.72 -17.12 2.71
N ARG A 68 -7.80 -16.34 2.55
CA ARG A 68 -9.13 -16.88 2.24
C ARG A 68 -9.35 -17.18 0.76
N GLY A 69 -8.53 -16.63 -0.14
CA GLY A 69 -8.81 -16.62 -1.58
C GLY A 69 -10.08 -15.83 -1.91
N ASP A 70 -10.40 -14.82 -1.11
CA ASP A 70 -11.63 -14.01 -1.21
C ASP A 70 -11.33 -12.64 -1.82
N ALA A 71 -12.15 -12.25 -2.80
CA ALA A 71 -12.09 -10.96 -3.47
C ALA A 71 -12.56 -9.79 -2.61
N LYS A 72 -13.42 -10.01 -1.62
CA LYS A 72 -14.06 -8.93 -0.84
C LYS A 72 -13.06 -8.13 0.01
N PRO A 73 -12.15 -8.76 0.80
CA PRO A 73 -11.17 -8.03 1.59
C PRO A 73 -10.25 -7.15 0.74
N LEU A 74 -9.97 -7.56 -0.50
CA LEU A 74 -9.05 -6.87 -1.41
C LEU A 74 -9.52 -5.48 -1.85
N LEU A 75 -10.80 -5.14 -1.66
CA LEU A 75 -11.29 -3.79 -1.93
C LEU A 75 -10.63 -2.73 -1.03
N VAL A 76 -10.32 -3.07 0.22
CA VAL A 76 -9.73 -2.12 1.17
C VAL A 76 -8.33 -1.64 0.72
N PRO A 77 -7.33 -2.52 0.50
CA PRO A 77 -6.03 -2.08 0.02
C PRO A 77 -6.10 -1.47 -1.39
N LEU A 78 -7.04 -1.92 -2.22
CA LEU A 78 -7.25 -1.36 -3.56
C LEU A 78 -7.66 0.11 -3.48
N VAL A 79 -8.61 0.45 -2.62
CA VAL A 79 -9.08 1.84 -2.44
C VAL A 79 -7.98 2.70 -1.84
N LEU A 80 -7.29 2.22 -0.80
CA LEU A 80 -6.17 2.94 -0.17
C LEU A 80 -5.08 3.30 -1.18
N LEU A 81 -4.58 2.31 -1.92
CA LEU A 81 -3.53 2.53 -2.92
C LEU A 81 -4.00 3.40 -4.09
N SER A 82 -5.23 3.22 -4.55
CA SER A 82 -5.79 4.05 -5.63
C SER A 82 -5.88 5.51 -5.21
N ILE A 83 -6.35 5.81 -4.00
CA ILE A 83 -6.42 7.18 -3.47
C ILE A 83 -5.00 7.77 -3.33
N ALA A 84 -4.04 6.99 -2.82
CA ALA A 84 -2.65 7.43 -2.69
C ALA A 84 -2.04 7.80 -4.06
N LEU A 85 -2.23 6.94 -5.06
CA LEU A 85 -1.73 7.17 -6.42
C LEU A 85 -2.43 8.40 -7.05
N THR A 86 -3.73 8.58 -6.84
CA THR A 86 -4.44 9.80 -7.26
C THR A 86 -3.87 11.05 -6.60
N GLY A 87 -3.54 10.99 -5.31
CA GLY A 87 -2.86 12.10 -4.61
C GLY A 87 -1.52 12.46 -5.24
N ARG A 88 -0.73 11.47 -5.69
CA ARG A 88 0.53 11.72 -6.42
C ARG A 88 0.29 12.31 -7.80
N CYS A 89 -0.72 11.85 -8.54
CA CYS A 89 -1.09 12.46 -9.81
C CYS A 89 -1.51 13.93 -9.63
N PHE A 90 -2.24 14.23 -8.56
CA PHE A 90 -2.60 15.60 -8.22
C PHE A 90 -1.36 16.45 -7.93
N SER A 91 -0.42 15.96 -7.10
CA SER A 91 0.83 16.67 -6.82
C SER A 91 1.68 16.90 -8.07
N ILE A 92 1.73 15.96 -9.02
CA ILE A 92 2.38 16.21 -10.32
C ILE A 92 1.68 17.35 -11.08
N ALA A 93 0.35 17.37 -11.07
CA ALA A 93 -0.42 18.39 -11.77
C ALA A 93 -0.27 19.79 -11.15
N THR A 94 -0.09 19.88 -9.82
CA THR A 94 0.03 21.17 -9.11
C THR A 94 1.47 21.64 -8.92
N ASP A 95 2.36 20.73 -8.56
CA ASP A 95 3.72 21.03 -8.08
C ASP A 95 4.80 20.64 -9.11
N GLY A 96 4.42 19.89 -10.15
CA GLY A 96 5.32 19.37 -11.17
C GLY A 96 5.99 18.05 -10.80
N MET A 97 6.87 17.56 -11.67
CA MET A 97 7.54 16.28 -11.51
C MET A 97 9.02 16.46 -11.21
N VAL A 98 9.52 15.74 -10.20
CA VAL A 98 10.96 15.58 -9.90
C VAL A 98 11.42 14.14 -10.18
N SER A 99 12.73 13.91 -10.29
CA SER A 99 13.30 12.60 -10.64
C SER A 99 12.94 11.46 -9.67
N THR A 100 12.61 11.78 -8.42
CA THR A 100 12.21 10.82 -7.38
C THR A 100 10.70 10.53 -7.34
N THR A 101 9.91 11.15 -8.22
CA THR A 101 8.43 11.04 -8.20
C THR A 101 7.94 9.68 -8.67
N LEU A 102 8.55 9.12 -9.72
CA LEU A 102 8.05 7.93 -10.41
C LEU A 102 8.21 6.60 -9.64
N PRO A 103 9.33 6.33 -8.93
CA PRO A 103 9.51 5.05 -8.23
C PRO A 103 8.36 4.65 -7.28
N PRO A 104 7.87 5.50 -6.37
CA PRO A 104 6.76 5.12 -5.50
C PRO A 104 5.44 4.94 -6.26
N MET A 105 5.17 5.75 -7.29
CA MET A 105 3.98 5.58 -8.14
C MET A 105 3.99 4.24 -8.89
N ALA A 106 5.16 3.83 -9.38
CA ALA A 106 5.31 2.53 -10.04
C ALA A 106 5.04 1.37 -9.06
N ALA A 107 5.54 1.47 -7.82
CA ALA A 107 5.24 0.49 -6.79
C ALA A 107 3.74 0.43 -6.45
N GLU A 108 3.09 1.58 -6.28
CA GLU A 108 1.65 1.70 -6.04
C GLU A 108 0.84 1.07 -7.18
N ALA A 109 1.15 1.45 -8.44
CA ALA A 109 0.49 0.92 -9.63
C ALA A 109 0.67 -0.59 -9.77
N LEU A 110 1.86 -1.12 -9.49
CA LEU A 110 2.14 -2.56 -9.53
C LEU A 110 1.35 -3.32 -8.46
N MET A 111 1.30 -2.80 -7.24
CA MET A 111 0.49 -3.39 -6.16
C MET A 111 -1.01 -3.38 -6.52
N ILE A 112 -1.52 -2.27 -7.06
CA ILE A 112 -2.90 -2.15 -7.56
C ILE A 112 -3.17 -3.20 -8.63
N ALA A 113 -2.28 -3.35 -9.61
CA ALA A 113 -2.43 -4.32 -10.68
C ALA A 113 -2.51 -5.76 -10.15
N PHE A 114 -1.63 -6.15 -9.23
CA PHE A 114 -1.69 -7.48 -8.60
C PHE A 114 -2.98 -7.70 -7.81
N ILE A 115 -3.44 -6.70 -7.06
CA ILE A 115 -4.70 -6.79 -6.30
C ILE A 115 -5.89 -6.93 -7.26
N LEU A 116 -5.95 -6.17 -8.35
CA LEU A 116 -7.01 -6.26 -9.35
C LEU A 116 -7.04 -7.62 -10.06
N LEU A 117 -5.88 -8.11 -10.49
CA LEU A 117 -5.75 -9.42 -11.13
C LEU A 117 -6.19 -10.56 -10.20
N ALA A 118 -5.76 -10.51 -8.93
CA ALA A 118 -6.16 -11.51 -7.94
C ALA A 118 -7.64 -11.43 -7.62
N ARG A 119 -8.19 -10.22 -7.47
CA ARG A 119 -9.62 -10.00 -7.23
C ARG A 119 -10.46 -10.59 -8.37
N ARG A 120 -10.08 -10.35 -9.63
CA ARG A 120 -10.74 -10.94 -10.80
C ARG A 120 -10.64 -12.46 -10.78
N ALA A 121 -9.47 -13.01 -10.48
CA ALA A 121 -9.28 -14.46 -10.40
C ALA A 121 -10.12 -15.12 -9.31
N PHE A 122 -10.26 -14.49 -8.14
CA PHE A 122 -11.05 -15.01 -7.02
C PHE A 122 -12.56 -14.94 -7.31
N LEU A 123 -13.05 -13.87 -7.94
CA LEU A 123 -14.47 -13.78 -8.35
C LEU A 123 -14.84 -14.88 -9.37
N ASN A 124 -13.96 -15.13 -10.35
CA ASN A 124 -14.19 -16.16 -11.36
C ASN A 124 -14.14 -17.59 -10.80
N ALA A 125 -13.52 -17.81 -9.65
CA ALA A 125 -13.45 -19.12 -9.00
C ALA A 125 -14.67 -19.41 -8.11
N THR A 126 -15.52 -18.41 -7.86
CA THR A 126 -16.74 -18.52 -7.04
C THR A 126 -18.04 -18.60 -7.86
N VAL A 127 -17.94 -18.49 -9.19
CA VAL A 127 -19.03 -18.70 -10.16
C VAL A 127 -18.88 -20.11 -10.75
#